data_AF-T0TRA7-F1
#
_entry.id   AF-T0TRA7-F1
#
_cell.length_a   1.000
_cell.length_b   1.000
_cell.length_c   1.000
_cell.angle_alpha   90.00
_cell.angle_beta   90.00
_cell.angle_gamma   90.00
#
_symmetry.space_group_name_H-M   'P 1'
#
loop_
_entity.id
_entity.type
_entity.pdbx_description
1 polymer ?
#
loop_
_entity_poly.entity_id
_entity_poly.type
_entity_poly.pdbx_seq_one_letter_code
_entity_poly.pdbx_strand_id
1 'polypeptide(L)'
;MNYYEQQLERFRRNFNFSFKIYEGRPLEQKTLCLQMKDKVEHFHIPKNFSMLYRNRQQLVNYIQDTYLEVQTQEKAGKYGN
;
A
#
# COMPACT_ATOMS: atom_id res chain seq x y z
N MET A 1 7.49 6.37 20.11
CA MET A 1 6.90 5.53 19.04
C MET A 1 7.15 4.06 19.38
N ASN A 2 6.08 3.29 19.63
CA ASN A 2 6.17 1.86 19.96
C ASN A 2 6.55 1.00 18.74
N TYR A 3 6.85 -0.28 18.97
CA TYR A 3 7.26 -1.21 17.90
C TYR A 3 6.24 -1.26 16.75
N TYR A 4 4.95 -1.35 17.04
CA TYR A 4 3.90 -1.48 16.02
C TYR A 4 3.74 -0.20 15.19
N GLU A 5 3.84 0.97 15.81
CA GLU A 5 3.88 2.25 15.10
C GLU A 5 5.07 2.31 14.14
N GLN A 6 6.27 1.92 14.62
CA GLN A 6 7.47 1.88 13.79
C GLN A 6 7.32 0.91 12.61
N GLN A 7 6.69 -0.25 12.79
CA GLN A 7 6.47 -1.19 11.70
C GLN A 7 5.48 -0.65 10.66
N LEU A 8 4.38 -0.02 11.08
CA LEU A 8 3.44 0.60 10.15
C LEU A 8 4.10 1.73 9.35
N GLU A 9 4.95 2.55 9.98
CA GLU A 9 5.74 3.55 9.25
C GLU A 9 6.71 2.92 8.26
N ARG A 10 7.39 1.83 8.65
CA ARG A 10 8.31 1.11 7.77
C ARG A 10 7.58 0.54 6.55
N PHE A 11 6.40 -0.05 6.74
CA PHE A 11 5.59 -0.52 5.61
C PHE A 11 5.24 0.61 4.66
N ARG A 12 4.79 1.76 5.18
CA ARG A 12 4.46 2.93 4.37
C ARG A 12 5.67 3.44 3.58
N ARG A 13 6.82 3.61 4.23
CA ARG A 13 8.05 4.10 3.57
C ARG A 13 8.53 3.11 2.50
N ASN A 14 8.54 1.82 2.81
CA ASN A 14 8.96 0.78 1.87
C ASN A 14 8.03 0.70 0.66
N PHE A 15 6.72 0.80 0.88
CA PHE A 15 5.74 0.87 -0.19
C PHE A 15 6.01 2.07 -1.10
N ASN A 16 6.08 3.28 -0.56
CA ASN A 16 6.29 4.50 -1.33
C ASN A 16 7.59 4.47 -2.13
N PHE A 17 8.68 4.00 -1.50
CA PHE A 17 9.97 3.86 -2.16
C PHE A 17 9.92 2.86 -3.31
N SER A 18 9.40 1.66 -3.06
CA SER A 18 9.33 0.59 -4.07
C SER A 18 8.36 0.95 -5.20
N PHE A 19 7.26 1.62 -4.89
CA PHE A 19 6.27 2.04 -5.87
C PHE A 19 6.86 3.05 -6.86
N LYS A 20 7.71 3.96 -6.37
CA LYS A 20 8.46 4.91 -7.19
C LYS A 20 9.51 4.22 -8.07
N ILE A 21 10.16 3.16 -7.60
CA ILE A 21 11.10 2.37 -8.43
C ILE A 21 10.38 1.76 -9.65
N TYR A 22 9.12 1.37 -9.49
CA TYR A 22 8.30 0.80 -10.56
C TYR A 22 7.51 1.84 -11.37
N GLU A 23 7.86 3.12 -11.29
CA GLU A 23 7.22 4.16 -12.10
C GLU A 23 7.27 3.82 -13.60
N GLY A 24 6.14 3.98 -14.29
CA GLY A 24 5.99 3.59 -15.70
C GLY A 24 5.86 2.08 -15.93
N ARG A 25 5.78 1.26 -14.87
CA ARG A 25 5.62 -0.20 -14.94
C ARG A 25 4.34 -0.65 -14.22
N PRO A 26 3.17 -0.54 -14.87
CA PRO A 26 1.87 -0.75 -14.22
C PRO A 26 1.68 -2.15 -13.64
N LEU A 27 2.23 -3.19 -14.28
CA LEU A 27 2.09 -4.57 -13.80
C LEU A 27 2.84 -4.79 -12.48
N GLU A 28 4.06 -4.28 -12.39
CA GLU A 28 4.90 -4.35 -11.20
C GLU A 28 4.34 -3.49 -10.07
N GLN A 29 3.85 -2.28 -10.39
CA GLN A 29 3.16 -1.41 -9.42
C GLN A 29 1.93 -2.10 -8.83
N LYS A 30 1.09 -2.71 -9.66
CA LYS A 30 -0.08 -3.48 -9.21
C LYS A 30 0.31 -4.66 -8.33
N THR A 31 1.32 -5.43 -8.75
CA THR A 31 1.84 -6.57 -8.00
C THR A 31 2.34 -6.14 -6.62
N LEU A 32 3.10 -5.04 -6.56
CA LEU A 32 3.58 -4.46 -5.31
C LEU A 32 2.41 -4.06 -4.40
N CYS A 33 1.39 -3.38 -4.93
CA CYS A 33 0.23 -2.99 -4.12
C CYS A 33 -0.47 -4.21 -3.50
N LEU A 34 -0.70 -5.28 -4.28
CA LEU A 34 -1.34 -6.49 -3.77
C LEU A 34 -0.49 -7.16 -2.67
N GLN A 35 0.81 -7.31 -2.89
CA GLN A 35 1.73 -7.89 -1.91
C GLN A 35 1.83 -7.07 -0.63
N MET A 36 1.90 -5.74 -0.74
CA MET A 36 2.02 -4.86 0.43
C MET A 36 0.70 -4.74 1.18
N LYS A 37 -0.44 -4.72 0.48
CA LYS A 37 -1.76 -4.74 1.12
C LYS A 37 -1.91 -5.99 1.99
N ASP A 38 -1.68 -7.16 1.40
CA ASP A 38 -1.77 -8.45 2.11
C ASP A 38 -0.85 -8.49 3.34
N LYS A 39 0.40 -8.03 3.17
CA LYS A 39 1.38 -7.95 4.27
C LYS A 39 0.93 -7.03 5.41
N VAL A 40 0.31 -5.89 5.10
CA VAL A 40 -0.16 -4.94 6.12
C VAL A 40 -1.45 -5.44 6.79
N GLU A 41 -2.38 -6.03 6.05
CA GLU A 41 -3.62 -6.61 6.58
C GLU A 41 -3.34 -7.71 7.61
N HIS A 42 -2.36 -8.57 7.31
CA HIS A 42 -1.95 -9.68 8.18
C HIS A 42 -0.98 -9.28 9.29
N PHE A 43 -0.55 -8.02 9.36
CA PHE A 43 0.30 -7.56 10.46
C PHE A 43 -0.48 -7.57 11.79
N HIS A 44 -0.03 -8.40 12.72
CA HIS A 44 -0.63 -8.56 14.03
C HIS A 44 -0.36 -7.35 14.92
N ILE A 45 -1.43 -6.77 15.47
CA ILE A 45 -1.38 -5.70 16.46
C ILE A 45 -2.17 -6.18 17.69
N PRO A 46 -1.64 -6.12 18.92
CA PRO A 46 -2.38 -6.49 20.11
C PRO A 46 -3.64 -5.62 20.32
N LYS A 47 -4.72 -6.22 20.84
CA LYS A 47 -6.06 -5.59 20.93
C LYS A 47 -6.11 -4.29 21.75
N ASN A 48 -5.15 -4.07 22.64
CA ASN A 48 -5.06 -2.86 23.47
C ASN A 48 -4.60 -1.61 22.68
N PHE A 49 -4.20 -1.75 21.41
CA PHE A 49 -3.77 -0.63 20.57
C PHE A 49 -4.82 -0.23 19.51
N SER A 50 -6.03 0.14 19.94
CA SER A 50 -7.15 0.48 19.04
C SER A 50 -6.81 1.54 17.99
N MET A 51 -6.01 2.55 18.35
CA MET A 51 -5.55 3.58 17.42
C MET A 51 -4.64 3.00 16.32
N LEU A 52 -3.84 1.98 16.62
CA LEU A 52 -2.96 1.36 15.64
C LEU A 52 -3.71 0.47 14.66
N TYR A 53 -4.83 -0.13 15.07
CA TYR A 53 -5.74 -0.79 14.13
C TYR A 53 -6.29 0.20 13.10
N ARG A 54 -6.67 1.41 13.53
CA ARG A 54 -7.09 2.47 12.62
C ARG A 54 -5.98 2.87 11.67
N ASN A 55 -4.75 3.06 12.18
CA ASN A 55 -3.60 3.41 11.35
C ASN A 55 -3.26 2.32 10.33
N ARG A 56 -3.35 1.04 10.73
CA ARG A 56 -3.20 -0.11 9.83
C ARG A 56 -4.26 -0.06 8.72
N GLN A 57 -5.53 0.16 9.07
CA GLN A 57 -6.61 0.24 8.08
C GLN A 57 -6.42 1.42 7.11
N GLN A 58 -5.98 2.57 7.61
CA GLN A 58 -5.66 3.73 6.75
C GLN A 58 -4.55 3.40 5.76
N LEU A 59 -3.51 2.66 6.19
CA LEU A 59 -2.45 2.23 5.30
C LEU A 59 -2.93 1.21 4.26
N VAL A 60 -3.77 0.26 4.65
CA VAL A 60 -4.42 -0.69 3.73
C VAL A 60 -5.24 0.04 2.67
N ASN A 61 -6.08 0.98 3.08
CA ASN A 61 -6.89 1.78 2.17
C ASN A 61 -6.02 2.59 1.21
N TYR A 62 -4.97 3.25 1.71
CA TYR A 62 -4.03 3.99 0.88
C TYR A 62 -3.39 3.13 -0.23
N ILE A 63 -2.97 1.90 0.10
CA ILE A 63 -2.39 0.96 -0.87
C ILE A 63 -3.46 0.52 -1.90
N GLN A 64 -4.69 0.27 -1.44
CA GLN A 64 -5.81 -0.11 -2.31
C GLN A 64 -6.19 1.02 -3.28
N ASP A 65 -6.23 2.27 -2.81
CA ASP A 65 -6.54 3.43 -3.63
C ASP A 65 -5.45 3.62 -4.71
N THR A 66 -4.18 3.49 -4.31
CA THR A 66 -3.04 3.55 -5.24
C THR A 66 -3.12 2.45 -6.32
N TYR A 67 -3.54 1.23 -5.96
CA TYR A 67 -3.77 0.16 -6.95
C TYR A 67 -4.84 0.54 -7.99
N LEU A 68 -5.95 1.12 -7.54
CA LEU A 68 -7.07 1.52 -8.41
C LEU A 68 -6.67 2.66 -9.34
N GLU A 69 -5.83 3.59 -8.88
CA GLU A 69 -5.25 4.65 -9.70
C GLU A 69 -4.41 4.07 -10.85
N VAL A 70 -3.48 3.15 -10.56
CA VAL A 70 -2.67 2.47 -11.59
C VAL A 70 -3.56 1.70 -12.57
N GLN A 71 -4.61 1.04 -12.07
CA GLN A 71 -5.56 0.33 -12.93
C GLN A 71 -6.32 1.28 -13.88
N THR A 72 -6.66 2.47 -13.41
CA THR A 72 -7.38 3.47 -14.20
C THR A 72 -6.47 4.12 -15.24
N GLN A 73 -5.23 4.46 -14.86
CA GLN A 73 -4.22 5.02 -15.78
C GLN A 73 -3.86 4.06 -16.92
N GLU A 74 -3.69 2.77 -16.64
CA GLU A 74 -3.42 1.77 -17.68
C GLU A 74 -4.59 1.67 -18.68
N LYS A 75 -5.83 1.76 -18.21
CA LYS A 75 -7.00 1.76 -19.09
C LYS A 75 -7.04 3.03 -19.94
N ALA A 76 -6.81 4.20 -19.36
CA ALA A 76 -6.76 5.46 -20.11
C ALA A 76 -5.68 5.44 -21.21
N GLY A 77 -4.49 4.89 -20.92
CA GLY A 77 -3.42 4.73 -21.91
C GLY A 77 -3.73 3.73 -23.03
N LYS A 78 -4.62 2.75 -22.80
CA LYS A 78 -5.05 1.78 -23.83
C LYS A 78 -6.17 2.27 -24.75
N TYR A 79 -6.97 3.25 -24.30
CA TYR A 79 -8.11 3.81 -25.06
C TYR A 79 -7.85 5.24 -25.56
N GLY A 80 -6.64 5.77 -25.39
CA GLY A 80 -6.24 7.13 -25.74
C GLY A 80 -5.44 7.28 -27.04
N ASN A 81 -5.53 6.32 -27.97
CA ASN A 81 -4.95 6.39 -29.32
C ASN A 81 -6.01 6.07 -30.38
#